data_AF-A0A485L430-F1
#
_entry.id   AF-A0A485L430-F1
#
_cell.length_a   1.000
_cell.length_b   1.000
_cell.length_c   1.000
_cell.angle_alpha   90.00
_cell.angle_beta   90.00
_cell.angle_gamma   90.00
#
_symmetry.space_group_name_H-M   'P 1'
#
loop_
_entity.id
_entity.type
_entity.pdbx_description
1 polymer ?
#
loop_
_entity_poly.entity_id
_entity_poly.type
_entity_poly.pdbx_seq_one_letter_code
_entity_poly.pdbx_strand_id
1 'polypeptide(L)'
;MLQKDILHQDMFLIGPPGPARRRLALQFGEIMNREVEYVAISQDTTESDLKQRREILGGVAIFADQAPVRAAVHGRILILDGLEKAERNVLPTLNNLLENREMSLDDGRFLMKSSSYDALISKGYSEEELSTQNLLRVDPAFCIIALGVPVPPYPGRTLDPPLRSRFQARQILPPTPGAQLEQCS
;
A
#
# COMPACT_ATOMS: atom_id res chain seq x y z
N MET A 1 -8.06 8.61 -11.97
CA MET A 1 -8.06 7.81 -10.73
C MET A 1 -9.31 6.95 -10.71
N LEU A 2 -10.52 7.54 -10.81
CA LEU A 2 -11.79 6.79 -10.89
C LEU A 2 -11.82 5.60 -11.87
N GLN A 3 -11.41 5.78 -13.13
CA GLN A 3 -11.38 4.68 -14.10
C GLN A 3 -10.51 3.49 -13.63
N LYS A 4 -9.39 3.77 -12.95
CA LYS A 4 -8.50 2.72 -12.45
C LYS A 4 -9.10 1.99 -11.26
N ASP A 5 -9.78 2.72 -10.39
CA ASP A 5 -10.49 2.13 -9.25
C ASP A 5 -11.60 1.20 -9.71
N ILE A 6 -12.38 1.60 -10.72
CA ILE A 6 -13.37 0.73 -11.39
C ILE A 6 -12.73 -0.54 -11.98
N LEU A 7 -11.48 -0.45 -12.45
CA LEU A 7 -10.73 -1.58 -12.99
C LEU A 7 -9.94 -2.35 -11.92
N HIS A 8 -10.07 -2.01 -10.64
CA HIS A 8 -9.31 -2.59 -9.53
C HIS A 8 -7.79 -2.51 -9.74
N GLN A 9 -7.31 -1.41 -10.33
CA GLN A 9 -5.90 -1.18 -10.63
C GLN A 9 -5.26 -0.22 -9.64
N ASP A 10 -4.03 -0.54 -9.23
CA ASP A 10 -3.24 0.35 -8.40
C ASP A 10 -2.79 1.61 -9.15
N MET A 11 -2.50 2.65 -8.39
CA MET A 11 -2.17 3.97 -8.91
C MET A 11 -0.80 4.42 -8.43
N PHE A 12 -0.04 5.06 -9.33
CA PHE A 12 1.19 5.75 -8.95
C PHE A 12 1.12 7.19 -9.39
N LEU A 13 1.20 8.08 -8.41
CA LEU A 13 1.21 9.52 -8.61
C LEU A 13 2.66 9.99 -8.52
N ILE A 14 3.20 10.48 -9.65
CA ILE A 14 4.57 11.01 -9.72
C ILE A 14 4.50 12.51 -9.88
N GLY A 15 5.28 13.26 -9.12
CA GLY A 15 5.40 14.71 -9.29
C GLY A 15 6.53 15.33 -8.48
N PRO A 16 6.69 16.66 -8.50
CA PRO A 16 7.69 17.36 -7.69
C PRO A 16 7.37 17.26 -6.20
N PRO A 17 8.35 17.17 -5.28
CA PRO A 17 8.12 17.14 -3.84
C PRO A 17 7.08 18.17 -3.39
N GLY A 18 6.16 17.75 -2.52
CA GLY A 18 5.12 18.63 -2.01
C GLY A 18 3.81 17.91 -1.70
N PRO A 19 2.87 18.62 -1.07
CA PRO A 19 1.65 18.02 -0.53
C PRO A 19 0.60 17.67 -1.60
N ALA A 20 0.74 18.17 -2.83
CA ALA A 20 -0.29 18.06 -3.86
C ALA A 20 -0.70 16.61 -4.18
N ARG A 21 0.27 15.69 -4.30
CA ARG A 21 -0.03 14.27 -4.57
C ARG A 21 -0.79 13.62 -3.43
N ARG A 22 -0.33 13.84 -2.20
CA ARG A 22 -0.94 13.29 -1.00
C ARG A 22 -2.36 13.81 -0.83
N ARG A 23 -2.58 15.12 -0.99
CA ARG A 23 -3.92 15.71 -0.96
C ARG A 23 -4.84 15.10 -2.01
N LEU A 24 -4.36 14.93 -3.25
CA LEU A 24 -5.17 14.31 -4.29
C LEU A 24 -5.56 12.86 -3.93
N ALA A 25 -4.63 12.08 -3.37
CA ALA A 25 -4.90 10.71 -2.95
C ALA A 25 -5.91 10.64 -1.79
N LEU A 26 -5.80 11.54 -0.81
CA LEU A 26 -6.73 11.64 0.32
C LEU A 26 -8.12 12.10 -0.13
N GLN A 27 -8.20 13.16 -0.95
CA GLN A 27 -9.45 13.64 -1.54
C GLN A 27 -10.13 12.56 -2.39
N PHE A 28 -9.35 11.75 -3.10
CA PHE A 28 -9.87 10.61 -3.84
C PHE A 28 -10.54 9.60 -2.87
N GLY A 29 -9.88 9.23 -1.77
CA GLY A 29 -10.46 8.34 -0.76
C GLY A 29 -11.75 8.90 -0.15
N GLU A 30 -11.77 10.20 0.16
CA GLU A 30 -12.94 10.91 0.69
C GLU A 30 -14.13 10.89 -0.29
N ILE A 31 -13.91 11.23 -1.56
CA ILE A 31 -14.95 11.21 -2.60
C ILE A 31 -15.50 9.80 -2.83
N MET A 32 -14.63 8.79 -2.76
CA MET A 32 -15.04 7.39 -2.91
C MET A 32 -15.69 6.83 -1.64
N ASN A 33 -15.73 7.58 -0.53
CA ASN A 33 -16.17 7.14 0.79
C ASN A 33 -15.47 5.83 1.24
N ARG A 34 -14.14 5.80 1.07
CA ARG A 34 -13.30 4.64 1.41
C ARG A 34 -12.29 5.03 2.49
N GLU A 35 -12.15 4.18 3.49
CA GLU A 35 -11.13 4.35 4.52
C GLU A 35 -9.74 4.29 3.88
N VAL A 36 -8.82 5.10 4.43
CA VAL A 36 -7.45 5.24 3.93
C VAL A 36 -6.48 4.89 5.05
N GLU A 37 -5.55 3.99 4.73
CA GLU A 37 -4.37 3.68 5.54
C GLU A 37 -3.16 4.36 4.89
N TYR A 38 -2.36 5.10 5.67
CA TYR A 38 -1.24 5.87 5.16
C TYR A 38 0.07 5.39 5.76
N VAL A 39 1.09 5.21 4.90
CA VAL A 39 2.45 4.89 5.30
C VAL A 39 3.42 5.84 4.61
N ALA A 40 4.22 6.55 5.40
CA ALA A 40 5.36 7.31 4.91
C ALA A 40 6.60 6.40 4.92
N ILE A 41 7.15 6.15 3.75
CA ILE A 41 8.38 5.40 3.56
C ILE A 41 9.57 6.35 3.70
N SER A 42 10.46 6.00 4.61
CA SER A 42 11.76 6.61 4.86
C SER A 42 12.87 5.56 4.79
N GLN A 43 14.12 6.00 4.87
CA GLN A 43 15.28 5.09 4.93
C GLN A 43 15.28 4.23 6.20
N ASP A 44 14.62 4.69 7.26
CA ASP A 44 14.53 3.98 8.55
C ASP A 44 13.33 3.01 8.60
N THR A 45 12.56 2.89 7.52
CA THR A 45 11.40 1.99 7.48
C THR A 45 11.85 0.54 7.60
N THR A 46 11.24 -0.18 8.52
CA THR A 46 11.51 -1.60 8.78
C THR A 46 10.34 -2.47 8.33
N GLU A 47 10.56 -3.78 8.28
CA GLU A 47 9.47 -4.72 7.98
C GLU A 47 8.35 -4.67 9.02
N SER A 48 8.68 -4.41 10.29
CA SER A 48 7.69 -4.29 11.36
C SER A 48 6.78 -3.06 11.21
N ASP A 49 7.18 -2.05 10.44
CA ASP A 49 6.34 -0.90 10.10
C ASP A 49 5.33 -1.22 8.98
N LEU A 50 5.56 -2.31 8.25
CA LEU A 50 4.75 -2.73 7.10
C LEU A 50 3.88 -3.96 7.40
N LYS A 51 4.41 -4.91 8.19
CA LYS A 51 3.76 -6.16 8.57
C LYS A 51 3.05 -5.99 9.92
N GLN A 52 3.78 -6.22 10.99
CA GLN A 52 3.27 -6.23 12.34
C GLN A 52 4.32 -5.66 13.29
N ARG A 53 3.84 -4.95 14.31
CA ARG A 53 4.67 -4.50 15.42
C ARG A 53 4.34 -5.30 16.65
N ARG A 54 5.37 -5.76 17.35
CA ARG A 54 5.21 -6.38 18.66
C ARG A 54 4.96 -5.29 19.70
N GLU A 55 3.78 -5.30 20.30
CA GLU A 55 3.37 -4.37 21.35
C GLU A 55 3.15 -5.12 22.66
N ILE A 56 3.35 -4.45 23.80
CA ILE A 56 3.07 -5.03 25.11
C ILE A 56 1.77 -4.42 25.61
N LEU A 57 0.72 -5.23 25.71
CA LEU A 57 -0.56 -4.83 26.26
C LEU A 57 -0.80 -5.63 27.54
N GLY A 58 -0.89 -4.94 28.69
CA GLY A 58 -1.16 -5.60 29.97
C GLY A 58 -0.13 -6.66 30.38
N GLY A 59 1.13 -6.50 29.98
CA GLY A 59 2.21 -7.45 30.27
C GLY A 59 2.32 -8.64 29.30
N VAL A 60 1.42 -8.73 28.31
CA VAL A 60 1.47 -9.76 27.26
C VAL A 60 1.94 -9.12 25.96
N ALA A 61 2.84 -9.82 25.25
CA ALA A 61 3.25 -9.41 23.92
C ALA A 61 2.19 -9.80 22.89
N ILE A 62 1.70 -8.81 22.14
CA ILE A 62 0.76 -8.97 21.03
C ILE A 62 1.40 -8.51 19.72
N PHE A 63 0.96 -9.07 18.59
CA PHE A 63 1.32 -8.59 17.27
C PHE A 63 0.21 -7.67 16.75
N ALA A 64 0.54 -6.39 16.56
CA ALA A 64 -0.37 -5.38 16.04
C ALA A 64 -0.19 -5.21 14.53
N ASP A 65 -1.24 -5.50 13.77
CA ASP A 65 -1.28 -5.34 12.31
C ASP A 65 -1.05 -3.89 11.90
N GLN A 66 -0.08 -3.66 11.02
CA GLN A 66 0.22 -2.32 10.51
C GLN A 66 -0.66 -1.95 9.31
N ALA A 67 -0.55 -0.70 8.87
CA ALA A 67 -1.40 -0.10 7.84
C ALA A 67 -1.55 -0.96 6.57
N PRO A 68 -0.47 -1.55 5.99
CA PRO A 68 -0.61 -2.39 4.80
C PRO A 68 -1.46 -3.65 5.04
N VAL A 69 -1.30 -4.29 6.19
CA VAL A 69 -2.06 -5.49 6.56
C VAL A 69 -3.54 -5.14 6.78
N ARG A 70 -3.83 -4.10 7.56
CA ARG A 70 -5.21 -3.63 7.77
C ARG A 70 -5.88 -3.23 6.47
N ALA A 71 -5.15 -2.55 5.58
CA ALA A 71 -5.70 -2.15 4.29
C ALA A 71 -6.04 -3.36 3.41
N ALA A 72 -5.17 -4.36 3.38
CA ALA A 72 -5.37 -5.57 2.62
C ALA A 72 -6.53 -6.42 3.14
N VAL A 73 -6.68 -6.54 4.46
CA VAL A 73 -7.74 -7.34 5.09
C VAL A 73 -9.10 -6.64 5.01
N HIS A 74 -9.15 -5.32 5.16
CA HIS A 74 -10.41 -4.56 5.22
C HIS A 74 -10.80 -3.88 3.90
N GLY A 75 -10.09 -4.13 2.80
CA GLY A 75 -10.41 -3.55 1.49
C GLY A 75 -10.22 -2.03 1.40
N ARG A 76 -9.34 -1.47 2.22
CA ARG A 76 -9.08 -0.02 2.30
C ARG A 76 -8.14 0.43 1.20
N ILE A 77 -8.00 1.75 1.06
CA ILE A 77 -6.98 2.35 0.22
C ILE A 77 -5.69 2.46 1.02
N LEU A 78 -4.59 1.87 0.54
CA LEU A 78 -3.25 2.04 1.10
C LEU A 78 -2.50 3.12 0.32
N ILE A 79 -2.13 4.20 1.00
CA ILE A 79 -1.24 5.22 0.45
C ILE A 79 0.19 4.93 0.89
N LEU A 80 1.09 4.71 -0.07
CA LEU A 80 2.53 4.55 0.16
C LEU A 80 3.25 5.81 -0.33
N ASP A 81 3.71 6.66 0.59
CA ASP A 81 4.39 7.93 0.24
C ASP A 81 5.91 7.81 0.39
N GLY A 82 6.65 8.13 -0.67
CA GLY A 82 8.12 8.11 -0.63
C GLY A 82 8.73 6.76 -1.00
N LEU A 83 8.10 6.01 -1.90
CA LEU A 83 8.56 4.67 -2.30
C LEU A 83 10.00 4.68 -2.86
N GLU A 84 10.47 5.81 -3.40
CA GLU A 84 11.86 6.01 -3.83
C GLU A 84 12.89 5.97 -2.70
N LYS A 85 12.45 6.07 -1.44
CA LYS A 85 13.30 6.05 -0.24
C LYS A 85 13.38 4.67 0.41
N ALA A 86 12.64 3.69 -0.10
CA ALA A 86 12.62 2.34 0.45
C ALA A 86 14.03 1.72 0.44
N GLU A 87 14.41 1.14 1.57
CA GLU A 87 15.66 0.39 1.74
C GLU A 87 15.51 -1.08 1.34
N ARG A 88 16.65 -1.73 1.08
CA ARG A 88 16.70 -3.10 0.55
C ARG A 88 16.00 -4.14 1.44
N ASN A 89 15.95 -3.90 2.75
CA ASN A 89 15.29 -4.77 3.72
C ASN A 89 13.77 -4.83 3.53
N VAL A 90 13.12 -3.74 3.09
CA VAL A 90 11.66 -3.69 2.94
C VAL A 90 11.17 -3.93 1.51
N LEU A 91 12.05 -3.80 0.52
CA LEU A 91 11.70 -3.98 -0.90
C LEU A 91 11.05 -5.34 -1.20
N PRO A 92 11.54 -6.50 -0.71
CA PRO A 92 10.90 -7.79 -0.98
C PRO A 92 9.46 -7.84 -0.47
N THR A 93 9.23 -7.33 0.74
CA THR A 93 7.91 -7.29 1.37
C THR A 93 6.96 -6.37 0.61
N LEU A 94 7.42 -5.17 0.21
CA LEU A 94 6.63 -4.26 -0.63
C LEU A 94 6.35 -4.88 -2.00
N ASN A 95 7.35 -5.46 -2.66
CA ASN A 95 7.19 -6.08 -3.97
C ASN A 95 6.14 -7.19 -3.91
N ASN A 96 6.24 -8.16 -3.01
CA ASN A 96 5.27 -9.25 -2.91
C ASN A 96 3.84 -8.75 -2.65
N LEU A 97 3.68 -7.73 -1.81
CA LEU A 97 2.37 -7.10 -1.58
C LEU A 97 1.85 -6.43 -2.86
N LEU A 98 2.69 -5.69 -3.58
CA LEU A 98 2.31 -4.94 -4.78
C LEU A 98 2.07 -5.84 -6.00
N GLU A 99 2.80 -6.95 -6.12
CA GLU A 99 2.70 -7.87 -7.26
C GLU A 99 1.61 -8.92 -7.04
N ASN A 100 1.67 -9.61 -5.91
CA ASN A 100 0.91 -10.83 -5.68
C ASN A 100 -0.21 -10.64 -4.65
N ARG A 101 -0.26 -9.50 -3.94
CA ARG A 101 -1.12 -9.33 -2.76
C ARG A 101 -0.81 -10.37 -1.69
N GLU A 102 0.48 -10.66 -1.52
CA GLU A 102 0.97 -11.68 -0.60
C GLU A 102 1.91 -11.07 0.44
N MET A 103 1.81 -11.54 1.68
CA MET A 103 2.65 -11.09 2.78
C MET A 103 2.64 -12.14 3.89
N SER A 104 3.83 -12.59 4.31
CA SER A 104 4.00 -13.38 5.52
C SER A 104 4.04 -12.45 6.74
N LEU A 105 3.24 -12.78 7.77
CA LEU A 105 3.12 -12.05 9.03
C LEU A 105 3.93 -12.76 10.13
N ASP A 106 4.34 -12.00 11.14
CA ASP A 106 5.23 -12.47 12.20
C ASP A 106 4.52 -13.40 13.21
N ASP A 107 3.19 -13.32 13.28
CA ASP A 107 2.33 -14.23 14.04
C ASP A 107 2.02 -15.56 13.32
N GLY A 108 2.60 -15.77 12.13
CA GLY A 108 2.41 -16.98 11.33
C GLY A 108 1.23 -16.91 10.34
N ARG A 109 0.47 -15.81 10.30
CA ARG A 109 -0.54 -15.58 9.26
C ARG A 109 0.09 -15.28 7.90
N PHE A 110 -0.64 -15.58 6.84
CA PHE A 110 -0.22 -15.31 5.47
C PHE A 110 -1.34 -14.64 4.67
N LEU A 111 -1.10 -13.41 4.19
CA LEU A 111 -1.98 -12.75 3.25
C LEU A 111 -1.91 -13.47 1.90
N MET A 112 -3.07 -13.84 1.37
CA MET A 112 -3.24 -14.51 0.08
C MET A 112 -4.22 -13.73 -0.79
N LYS A 113 -3.87 -13.55 -2.06
CA LYS A 113 -4.73 -12.92 -3.06
C LYS A 113 -6.13 -13.55 -3.08
N SER A 114 -7.17 -12.72 -3.14
CA SER A 114 -8.57 -13.15 -3.23
C SER A 114 -8.79 -14.27 -4.24
N SER A 115 -8.32 -14.10 -5.48
CA SER A 115 -8.46 -15.11 -6.55
C SER A 115 -7.82 -16.46 -6.22
N SER A 116 -6.67 -16.44 -5.53
CA SER A 116 -5.96 -17.66 -5.14
C SER A 116 -6.67 -18.37 -3.99
N TYR A 117 -7.16 -17.60 -3.02
CA TYR A 117 -7.96 -18.10 -1.90
C TYR A 117 -9.28 -18.71 -2.41
N ASP A 118 -9.99 -18.01 -3.30
CA ASP A 118 -11.27 -18.46 -3.88
C ASP A 118 -11.09 -19.73 -4.72
N ALA A 119 -9.92 -19.90 -5.35
CA ALA A 119 -9.57 -21.12 -6.06
C ALA A 119 -9.36 -22.33 -5.12
N LEU A 120 -8.93 -22.12 -3.87
CA LEU A 120 -8.85 -23.18 -2.87
C LEU A 120 -10.23 -23.58 -2.39
N ILE A 121 -11.11 -22.61 -2.13
CA ILE A 121 -12.52 -22.88 -1.79
C ILE A 121 -13.18 -23.69 -2.91
N SER A 122 -12.96 -23.30 -4.17
CA SER A 122 -13.50 -24.01 -5.34
C SER A 122 -12.96 -25.43 -5.50
N LYS A 123 -11.78 -25.74 -4.93
CA LYS A 123 -11.19 -27.08 -4.90
C LYS A 123 -11.71 -27.96 -3.75
N GLY A 124 -12.59 -27.43 -2.90
CA GLY A 124 -13.23 -28.17 -1.82
C GLY A 124 -12.65 -27.94 -0.43
N TYR A 125 -11.73 -26.99 -0.26
CA TYR A 125 -11.30 -26.56 1.07
C TYR A 125 -12.37 -25.67 1.70
N SER A 126 -12.63 -25.86 2.99
CA SER A 126 -13.50 -24.99 3.79
C SER A 126 -12.74 -23.77 4.32
N GLU A 127 -13.48 -22.70 4.62
CA GLU A 127 -12.90 -21.50 5.24
C GLU A 127 -12.24 -21.82 6.60
N GLU A 128 -12.78 -22.78 7.35
CA GLU A 128 -12.23 -23.24 8.63
C GLU A 128 -10.86 -23.91 8.47
N GLU A 129 -10.70 -24.75 7.45
CA GLU A 129 -9.42 -25.40 7.14
C GLU A 129 -8.35 -24.38 6.72
N LEU A 130 -8.73 -23.39 5.89
CA LEU A 130 -7.82 -22.32 5.47
C LEU A 130 -7.45 -21.40 6.64
N SER A 131 -8.41 -21.10 7.53
CA SER A 131 -8.17 -20.36 8.76
C SER A 131 -7.25 -21.11 9.71
N THR A 132 -7.38 -22.43 9.83
CA THR A 132 -6.49 -23.29 10.61
C THR A 132 -5.06 -23.29 10.06
N GLN A 133 -4.91 -23.07 8.75
CA GLN A 133 -3.62 -22.86 8.09
C GLN A 133 -3.10 -21.41 8.19
N ASN A 134 -3.78 -20.55 8.96
CA ASN A 134 -3.49 -19.12 9.13
C ASN A 134 -3.51 -18.33 7.81
N LEU A 135 -4.30 -18.75 6.83
CA LEU A 135 -4.46 -18.05 5.56
C LEU A 135 -5.47 -16.92 5.71
N LEU A 136 -5.04 -15.72 5.32
CA LEU A 136 -5.87 -14.53 5.30
C LEU A 136 -6.18 -14.15 3.86
N ARG A 137 -7.47 -14.14 3.52
CA ARG A 137 -7.91 -13.65 2.22
C ARG A 137 -7.75 -12.13 2.15
N VAL A 138 -7.05 -11.64 1.13
CA VAL A 138 -7.00 -10.21 0.80
C VAL A 138 -8.35 -9.79 0.22
N ASP A 139 -8.87 -8.65 0.67
CA ASP A 139 -10.13 -8.11 0.18
C ASP A 139 -9.99 -7.63 -1.28
N PRO A 140 -10.92 -7.97 -2.19
CA PRO A 140 -10.88 -7.55 -3.59
C PRO A 140 -10.91 -6.03 -3.81
N ALA A 141 -11.46 -5.26 -2.87
CA ALA A 141 -11.47 -3.81 -2.93
C ALA A 141 -10.09 -3.20 -2.61
N PHE A 142 -9.18 -3.94 -1.97
CA PHE A 142 -7.86 -3.42 -1.57
C PHE A 142 -7.11 -2.75 -2.73
N CYS A 143 -6.86 -1.45 -2.58
CA CYS A 143 -6.26 -0.63 -3.64
C CYS A 143 -5.05 0.13 -3.11
N ILE A 144 -3.99 0.21 -3.91
CA ILE A 144 -2.76 0.89 -3.52
C ILE A 144 -2.60 2.17 -4.34
N ILE A 145 -2.32 3.28 -3.66
CA ILE A 145 -1.92 4.55 -4.25
C ILE A 145 -0.50 4.85 -3.80
N ALA A 146 0.48 4.53 -4.64
CA ALA A 146 1.85 4.92 -4.41
C ALA A 146 2.06 6.40 -4.80
N LEU A 147 2.86 7.12 -4.02
CA LEU A 147 3.30 8.48 -4.27
C LEU A 147 4.82 8.47 -4.37
N GLY A 148 5.34 9.14 -5.39
CA GLY A 148 6.79 9.24 -5.58
C GLY A 148 7.20 10.49 -6.32
N VAL A 149 8.51 10.70 -6.37
CA VAL A 149 9.14 11.78 -7.13
C VAL A 149 9.86 11.23 -8.35
N PRO A 150 10.00 12.02 -9.44
CA PRO A 150 10.82 11.61 -10.56
C PRO A 150 12.29 11.58 -10.17
N VAL A 151 12.94 10.45 -10.43
CA VAL A 151 14.38 10.25 -10.21
C VAL A 151 14.99 9.93 -11.58
N PRO A 152 15.79 10.83 -12.20
CA PRO A 152 16.15 12.22 -11.80
C PRO A 152 15.00 13.25 -11.96
N PRO A 153 15.09 14.50 -11.41
CA PRO A 153 16.25 15.14 -10.75
C PRO A 153 16.29 15.03 -9.22
N TYR A 154 15.27 14.43 -8.59
CA TYR A 154 15.22 14.34 -7.13
C TYR A 154 16.05 13.15 -6.62
N PRO A 155 16.62 13.24 -5.41
CA PRO A 155 17.35 12.13 -4.81
C PRO A 155 16.40 10.98 -4.49
N GLY A 156 16.87 9.74 -4.69
CA GLY A 156 16.11 8.54 -4.41
C GLY A 156 16.55 7.38 -5.28
N ARG A 157 15.90 6.24 -5.11
CA ARG A 157 16.07 5.07 -5.96
C ARG A 157 14.98 5.06 -7.02
N THR A 158 15.39 4.84 -8.26
CA THR A 158 14.45 4.56 -9.33
C THR A 158 13.66 3.31 -8.97
N LEU A 159 12.33 3.39 -9.07
CA LEU A 159 11.50 2.20 -8.99
C LEU A 159 11.89 1.20 -10.06
N ASP A 160 11.92 -0.07 -9.64
CA ASP A 160 12.21 -1.18 -10.53
C ASP A 160 11.26 -1.13 -11.74
N PRO A 161 11.74 -1.48 -12.95
CA PRO A 161 10.93 -1.45 -14.16
C PRO A 161 9.56 -2.17 -14.04
N PRO A 162 9.42 -3.32 -13.36
CA PRO A 162 8.13 -3.98 -13.15
C PRO A 162 7.14 -3.13 -12.35
N LEU A 163 7.58 -2.48 -11.27
CA LEU A 163 6.75 -1.58 -10.49
C LEU A 163 6.32 -0.37 -11.33
N ARG A 164 7.26 0.22 -12.06
CA ARG A 164 7.00 1.40 -12.90
C ARG A 164 6.06 1.10 -14.07
N SER A 165 6.10 -0.11 -14.62
CA SER A 165 5.21 -0.56 -15.69
C SER A 165 3.82 -0.93 -15.17
N ARG A 166 3.74 -1.56 -13.99
CA ARG A 166 2.47 -1.97 -13.35
C ARG A 166 1.62 -0.78 -12.94
N PHE A 167 2.27 0.24 -12.39
CA PHE A 167 1.60 1.49 -12.17
C PHE A 167 1.63 2.33 -13.45
N GLN A 168 0.51 2.45 -14.16
CA GLN A 168 0.43 3.42 -15.24
C GLN A 168 0.57 4.85 -14.64
N ALA A 169 1.78 5.38 -14.60
CA ALA A 169 2.11 6.56 -13.81
C ALA A 169 1.31 7.78 -14.30
N ARG A 170 0.64 8.48 -13.37
CA ARG A 170 0.04 9.77 -13.69
C ARG A 170 0.98 10.86 -13.18
N GLN A 171 1.51 11.64 -14.11
CA GLN A 171 2.30 12.81 -13.75
C GLN A 171 1.37 13.89 -13.21
N ILE A 172 1.67 14.37 -12.01
CA ILE A 172 1.00 15.52 -11.39
C ILE A 172 1.89 16.73 -11.61
N LEU A 173 1.36 17.70 -12.36
CA LEU A 173 2.02 18.97 -12.59
C LEU A 173 2.11 19.76 -11.28
N PRO A 174 3.17 20.56 -11.07
CA PRO A 174 3.21 21.47 -9.94
C PRO A 174 2.00 22.42 -10.00
N PRO A 175 1.35 22.72 -8.86
CA PRO A 175 0.36 23.79 -8.81
C PRO A 175 1.00 25.12 -9.20
N THR A 176 0.21 26.03 -9.77
CA THR A 176 0.67 27.39 -10.10
C THR A 176 1.12 28.14 -8.83
N PRO A 177 2.06 29.10 -8.93
CA PRO A 177 2.56 29.82 -7.75
C PRO A 177 1.47 30.47 -6.89
N GLY A 178 0.40 30.98 -7.51
CA GLY A 178 -0.77 31.52 -6.80
C GLY A 178 -1.51 30.45 -5.98
N ALA A 179 -1.71 29.26 -6.54
CA ALA A 179 -2.34 28.14 -5.82
C ALA A 179 -1.44 27.56 -4.72
N GLN A 180 -0.12 27.76 -4.77
CA GLN A 180 0.79 27.37 -3.68
C GLN A 180 0.69 28.30 -2.47
N LEU A 181 0.41 29.59 -2.69
CA LEU A 181 0.27 30.59 -1.62
C LEU A 181 -1.01 30.39 -0.80
N GLU A 182 -2.13 30.06 -1.45
CA GLU A 182 -3.40 29.71 -0.80
C GLU A 182 -3.33 28.41 0.02
N GLN A 183 -2.31 27.58 -0.22
CA GLN A 183 -2.12 26.29 0.48
C GLN A 183 -1.25 26.40 1.74
N CYS A 184 -0.61 27.55 1.98
CA CYS A 184 0.27 27.83 3.12
C CYS A 184 -0.36 28.77 4.16
N SER A 185 -1.58 29.24 3.92
CA SER A 185 -2.38 30.12 4.78
C SER A 185 -3.47 29.36 5.52
#